data_AF-A0A353E0A0-F1
#
_entry.id   AF-A0A353E0A0-F1
#
_cell.length_a   1.000
_cell.length_b   1.000
_cell.length_c   1.000
_cell.angle_alpha   90.00
_cell.angle_beta   90.00
_cell.angle_gamma   90.00
#
_symmetry.space_group_name_H-M   'P 1'
#
loop_
_entity.id
_entity.type
_entity.pdbx_description
1 polymer ?
#
loop_
_entity_poly.entity_id
_entity_poly.type
_entity_poly.pdbx_seq_one_letter_code
_entity_poly.pdbx_strand_id
1 'polypeptide(L)' 'GRTTILIAHRFSSIKHASRILVMDKTLAGGAIVADGTHDEVYATSALYRQLYDQQKLSSS' A
#
# COMPACT_ATOMS: atom_id res chain seq x y z
N GLY A 1 -10.97 -8.44 -21.10
CA GLY A 1 -10.14 -8.15 -19.91
C GLY A 1 -10.92 -7.27 -18.95
N ARG A 2 -10.69 -7.38 -17.64
CA ARG A 2 -11.31 -6.55 -16.62
C ARG A 2 -10.22 -5.77 -15.89
N THR A 3 -10.39 -4.47 -15.77
CA THR A 3 -9.51 -3.62 -14.94
C THR A 3 -10.21 -3.38 -13.62
N THR A 4 -9.53 -3.68 -12.52
CA THR A 4 -10.06 -3.50 -11.16
C THR A 4 -9.16 -2.53 -10.39
N ILE A 5 -9.76 -1.50 -9.80
CA ILE A 5 -9.09 -0.56 -8.91
C ILE A 5 -9.68 -0.76 -7.52
N LEU A 6 -8.84 -1.04 -6.52
CA LEU A 6 -9.24 -1.21 -5.13
C LEU A 6 -8.60 -0.11 -4.28
N ILE A 7 -9.42 0.66 -3.57
CA ILE A 7 -8.97 1.56 -2.50
C ILE A 7 -9.33 0.88 -1.19
N ALA A 8 -8.34 0.42 -0.44
CA ALA A 8 -8.56 -0.37 0.77
C ALA A 8 -7.69 0.12 1.93
N HIS A 9 -8.21 -0.07 3.13
CA HIS A 9 -7.48 0.10 4.39
C HIS A 9 -7.09 -1.25 5.03
N ARG A 10 -7.43 -2.37 4.38
CA ARG A 10 -7.13 -3.74 4.83
C ARG A 10 -6.05 -4.34 3.94
N PHE A 11 -4.92 -4.70 4.54
CA PHE A 11 -3.74 -5.20 3.84
C PHE A 11 -3.90 -6.62 3.29
N SER A 12 -4.83 -7.43 3.81
CA SER A 12 -5.14 -8.75 3.25
C SER A 12 -5.60 -8.67 1.79
N SER A 13 -6.33 -7.62 1.42
CA SER A 13 -6.76 -7.39 0.03
C SER A 13 -5.66 -6.75 -0.82
N ILE A 14 -4.84 -5.88 -0.22
CA ILE A 14 -3.79 -5.13 -0.93
C ILE A 14 -2.62 -6.05 -1.33
N LYS A 15 -2.27 -7.04 -0.49
CA LYS A 15 -1.14 -7.95 -0.73
C LYS A 15 -1.25 -8.75 -2.03
N HIS A 16 -2.46 -9.01 -2.50
CA HIS A 16 -2.71 -9.78 -3.73
C HIS A 16 -2.84 -8.91 -4.99
N ALA A 17 -2.71 -7.59 -4.86
CA ALA A 17 -2.76 -6.70 -6.02
C ALA A 17 -1.52 -6.90 -6.89
N SER A 18 -1.71 -6.93 -8.20
CA SER A 18 -0.62 -6.98 -9.18
C SER A 18 0.20 -5.68 -9.22
N ARG A 19 -0.36 -4.57 -8.76
CA ARG A 19 0.29 -3.27 -8.63
C ARG A 19 -0.36 -2.49 -7.49
N ILE A 20 0.46 -1.83 -6.68
CA ILE A 20 0.08 -1.06 -5.50
C ILE A 20 0.63 0.35 -5.68
N LEU A 21 -0.23 1.35 -5.47
CA LEU A 21 0.16 2.76 -5.41
C LEU A 21 0.00 3.25 -3.97
N VAL A 22 1.07 3.80 -3.40
CA VAL A 22 1.07 4.33 -2.03
C VAL A 22 0.93 5.82 -2.11
N MET A 23 -0.14 6.34 -1.52
CA MET A 23 -0.41 7.77 -1.48
C MET A 23 -0.11 8.34 -0.11
N ASP A 24 0.71 9.37 -0.08
CA ASP A 24 0.93 10.19 1.11
C ASP A 24 0.06 11.45 1.02
N LYS A 25 -0.90 11.54 1.95
CA LYS A 25 -1.84 12.67 2.05
C LYS A 25 -1.25 13.88 2.79
N THR A 26 -0.10 13.71 3.45
CA THR A 26 0.58 14.79 4.18
C THR A 26 1.34 15.72 3.24
N LEU A 27 1.71 15.23 2.05
CA LEU A 27 2.32 16.02 1.00
C LEU A 27 1.26 16.89 0.30
N ALA A 28 1.64 18.13 -0.06
CA ALA A 28 0.72 19.08 -0.69
C ALA A 28 0.10 18.50 -1.98
N GLY A 29 -1.24 18.47 -2.04
CA GLY A 29 -1.99 17.91 -3.16
C GLY A 29 -2.14 16.38 -3.15
N GLY A 30 -1.52 15.68 -2.18
CA GLY A 30 -1.42 14.23 -2.16
C GLY A 30 -0.48 13.70 -3.24
N ALA A 31 0.48 12.86 -2.87
CA ALA A 31 1.46 12.36 -3.82
C ALA A 31 1.56 10.84 -3.79
N ILE A 32 1.80 10.24 -4.96
CA ILE A 32 2.21 8.83 -5.05
C ILE A 32 3.67 8.78 -4.65
N VAL A 33 3.95 8.13 -3.52
CA VAL A 33 5.30 8.01 -2.96
C VAL A 33 5.94 6.66 -3.24
N ALA A 34 5.15 5.68 -3.72
CA ALA A 34 5.67 4.40 -4.16
C ALA A 34 4.70 3.69 -5.13
N ASP A 35 5.26 2.86 -6.00
CA ASP A 35 4.56 2.16 -7.07
C ASP A 35 5.26 0.82 -7.35
N GLY A 36 4.53 -0.29 -7.28
CA GLY A 36 5.06 -1.62 -7.60
C GLY A 36 4.23 -2.76 -7.04
N THR A 37 4.78 -3.97 -7.09
CA THR A 37 4.26 -5.16 -6.40
C THR A 37 4.45 -5.06 -4.89
N HIS A 38 3.70 -5.84 -4.11
CA HIS A 38 3.81 -5.84 -2.64
C HIS A 38 5.24 -5.91 -2.13
N ASP A 39 6.06 -6.81 -2.66
CA ASP A 39 7.43 -7.02 -2.20
C ASP A 39 8.32 -5.81 -2.53
N GLU A 40 8.17 -5.23 -3.72
CA GLU A 40 8.89 -4.03 -4.14
C GLU A 40 8.53 -2.83 -3.25
N VAL A 41 7.24 -2.60 -3.03
CA VAL A 41 6.81 -1.44 -2.22
C VAL A 41 7.14 -1.64 -0.74
N TYR A 42 7.09 -2.87 -0.24
CA TYR A 42 7.53 -3.20 1.11
C TYR A 42 9.04 -2.98 1.27
N ALA A 43 9.87 -3.35 0.29
CA ALA A 43 11.30 -3.11 0.38
C ALA A 43 11.66 -1.61 0.32
N THR A 44 10.96 -0.85 -0.51
CA THR A 44 11.35 0.52 -0.90
C THR A 44 10.61 1.64 -0.16
N SER A 45 9.38 1.40 0.32
CA SER A 45 8.56 2.43 0.98
C SER A 45 8.53 2.26 2.49
N ALA A 46 9.10 3.23 3.22
CA ALA A 46 8.98 3.29 4.67
C ALA A 46 7.53 3.48 5.12
N LEU A 47 6.75 4.30 4.41
CA LEU A 47 5.34 4.54 4.72
C LEU A 47 4.50 3.25 4.57
N TYR A 48 4.67 2.52 3.47
CA TYR A 48 3.95 1.27 3.26
C TYR A 48 4.27 0.23 4.35
N ARG A 49 5.56 0.06 4.68
CA ARG A 49 6.00 -0.84 5.76
C ARG A 49 5.38 -0.48 7.09
N GLN A 50 5.45 0.79 7.49
CA GLN A 50 4.89 1.26 8.76
C GLN A 50 3.40 0.93 8.85
N LEU A 51 2.62 1.23 7.81
CA LEU A 51 1.19 0.96 7.77
C LEU A 51 0.88 -0.55 7.81
N TYR A 52 1.66 -1.35 7.09
CA TYR A 52 1.52 -2.81 7.05
C TYR A 52 1.80 -3.43 8.42
N ASP A 53 2.91 -3.06 9.04
CA ASP A 53 3.35 -3.61 10.32
C ASP A 53 2.40 -3.21 11.46
N GLN A 54 1.85 -1.99 11.44
CA GLN A 54 0.84 -1.54 12.40
C GLN A 54 -0.43 -2.39 12.36
N GLN A 55 -0.96 -2.72 11.17
CA GLN A 55 -2.16 -3.55 11.05
C GLN A 55 -1.88 -5.03 11.35
N LYS A 56 -0.66 -5.50 11.11
CA LYS A 56 -0.23 -6.85 11.49
C LYS A 56 -0.21 -7.03 13.01
N LEU A 57 0.28 -6.04 13.76
CA LEU A 57 0.30 -6.07 15.23
C LEU A 57 -1.10 -6.04 15.86
N SER A 58 -2.06 -5.34 15.26
CA SER A 58 -3.43 -5.26 15.79
C SER A 58 -4.28 -6.52 15.54
N SER A 59 -3.72 -7.54 14.89
CA SER A 59 -4.40 -8.76 14.49
C SER A 59 -3.94 -10.00 15.28
N SER A 60 -3.19 -9.80 16.37
CA SER A 60 -2.68 -10.83 17.30
C SER A 60 -3.12 -10.56 18.74
#